data_AF-A0A837NB85-F1
#
_entry.id   AF-A0A837NB85-F1
#
_cell.length_a   1.000
_cell.length_b   1.000
_cell.length_c   1.000
_cell.angle_alpha   90.00
_cell.angle_beta   90.00
_cell.angle_gamma   90.00
#
_symmetry.space_group_name_H-M   'P 1'
#
loop_
_entity.id
_entity.type
_entity.pdbx_description
1 polymer ?
#
loop_
_entity_poly.entity_id
_entity_poly.type
_entity_poly.pdbx_seq_one_letter_code
_entity_poly.pdbx_strand_id
1 'polypeptide(L)'
;MLKRILLPIAAIIITVGVILGSAVIYQKTTMQPDLPTDEDCNIQQLVNNGDGSLEAHTYWCERGSDKQWQGHEVWLYEPRVEKWQRILTTEHDGCMKLTLSDQQLDINHDGDRGNMNLVEPVFLYNDANGVSQSLSVQVSTAGDAVCSDK
;
A
#
# COMPACT_ATOMS: atom_id res chain seq x y z
N MET A 1 -9.74 -12.85 52.54
CA MET A 1 -9.08 -13.46 51.36
C MET A 1 -9.68 -13.00 50.03
N LEU A 2 -10.99 -12.71 49.93
CA LEU A 2 -11.66 -12.22 48.72
C LEU A 2 -10.98 -10.98 48.08
N LYS A 3 -10.66 -9.94 48.89
CA LYS A 3 -9.96 -8.73 48.41
C LYS A 3 -8.55 -8.97 47.84
N ARG A 4 -7.86 -10.04 48.27
CA ARG A 4 -6.52 -10.40 47.76
C ARG A 4 -6.57 -11.08 46.39
N ILE A 5 -7.71 -11.65 46.02
CA ILE A 5 -7.93 -12.32 44.72
C ILE A 5 -8.61 -11.37 43.73
N LEU A 6 -9.50 -10.48 44.21
CA LEU A 6 -10.17 -9.48 43.38
C LEU A 6 -9.23 -8.46 42.74
N LEU A 7 -8.20 -8.01 43.48
CA LEU A 7 -7.24 -7.03 42.97
C LEU A 7 -6.43 -7.53 41.75
N PRO A 8 -5.80 -8.71 41.78
CA PRO A 8 -5.05 -9.20 40.62
C PRO A 8 -5.97 -9.52 39.43
N ILE A 9 -7.20 -10.01 39.67
CA ILE A 9 -8.16 -10.26 38.58
C ILE A 9 -8.56 -8.95 37.90
N ALA A 10 -8.84 -7.89 38.66
CA ALA A 10 -9.17 -6.58 38.10
C ALA A 10 -8.02 -6.02 37.24
N ALA A 11 -6.78 -6.16 37.70
CA ALA A 11 -5.60 -5.72 36.94
C ALA A 11 -5.43 -6.48 35.61
N ILE A 12 -5.69 -7.80 35.60
CA ILE A 12 -5.65 -8.62 34.39
C ILE A 12 -6.70 -8.15 33.39
N ILE A 13 -7.95 -7.94 33.84
CA ILE A 13 -9.05 -7.49 32.97
C ILE A 13 -8.73 -6.13 32.34
N ILE A 14 -8.19 -5.19 33.12
CA ILE A 14 -7.78 -3.87 32.61
C ILE A 14 -6.68 -4.02 31.56
N THR A 15 -5.65 -4.82 31.86
CA THR A 15 -4.52 -5.02 30.93
C THR A 15 -4.98 -5.64 29.61
N VAL A 16 -5.80 -6.70 29.68
CA VAL A 16 -6.37 -7.34 28.49
C VAL A 16 -7.26 -6.36 27.72
N GLY A 17 -8.09 -5.58 28.41
CA GLY A 17 -8.92 -4.55 27.79
C GLY A 17 -8.11 -3.48 27.07
N VAL A 18 -6.99 -3.04 27.65
CA VAL A 18 -6.08 -2.07 27.02
C VAL A 18 -5.41 -2.68 25.79
N ILE A 19 -4.91 -3.91 25.87
CA ILE A 19 -4.25 -4.59 24.73
C ILE A 19 -5.23 -4.78 23.57
N LEU A 20 -6.43 -5.32 23.84
CA LEU A 20 -7.47 -5.51 22.83
C LEU A 20 -7.97 -4.18 22.26
N GLY A 21 -8.20 -3.19 23.13
CA GLY A 21 -8.62 -1.85 22.72
C GLY A 21 -7.57 -1.18 21.82
N SER A 22 -6.30 -1.29 22.18
CA SER A 22 -5.18 -0.77 21.38
C SER A 22 -5.07 -1.48 20.04
N ALA A 23 -5.25 -2.80 19.99
CA ALA A 23 -5.24 -3.56 18.75
C ALA A 23 -6.41 -3.16 17.82
N VAL A 24 -7.62 -2.95 18.36
CA VAL A 24 -8.78 -2.50 17.57
C VAL A 24 -8.61 -1.07 17.07
N ILE A 25 -8.11 -0.16 17.91
CA ILE A 25 -7.79 1.21 17.48
C ILE A 25 -6.72 1.17 16.40
N TYR A 26 -5.64 0.41 16.61
CA TYR A 26 -4.56 0.27 15.64
C TYR A 26 -5.06 -0.29 14.31
N GLN A 27 -5.92 -1.32 14.32
CA GLN A 27 -6.59 -1.79 13.11
C GLN A 27 -7.45 -0.69 12.50
N LYS A 28 -8.28 0.02 13.25
CA LYS A 28 -9.18 1.03 12.67
C LYS A 28 -8.47 2.28 12.13
N THR A 29 -7.37 2.69 12.74
CA THR A 29 -6.64 3.92 12.37
C THR A 29 -5.47 3.66 11.43
N THR A 30 -4.96 2.43 11.42
CA THR A 30 -3.79 2.02 10.63
C THR A 30 -4.13 0.90 9.65
N MET A 31 -5.41 0.51 9.55
CA MET A 31 -5.91 -0.23 8.39
C MET A 31 -5.45 0.59 7.20
N GLN A 32 -4.49 -0.01 6.49
CA GLN A 32 -4.08 0.38 5.16
C GLN A 32 -5.33 0.85 4.44
N PRO A 33 -5.26 2.00 3.73
CA PRO A 33 -6.43 2.55 3.05
C PRO A 33 -7.24 1.45 2.37
N ASP A 34 -8.54 1.66 2.23
CA ASP A 34 -9.36 0.71 1.49
C ASP A 34 -8.71 0.40 0.14
N LEU A 35 -8.73 -0.88 -0.25
CA LEU A 35 -8.19 -1.31 -1.54
C LEU A 35 -8.78 -0.45 -2.67
N PRO A 36 -8.04 -0.25 -3.77
CA PRO A 36 -8.59 0.47 -4.92
C PRO A 36 -9.79 -0.32 -5.43
N THR A 37 -10.97 0.27 -5.36
CA THR A 37 -12.22 -0.28 -5.90
C THR A 37 -12.53 0.38 -7.24
N ASP A 38 -13.22 -0.32 -8.13
CA ASP A 38 -13.57 0.20 -9.46
C ASP A 38 -14.49 1.44 -9.41
N GLU A 39 -15.16 1.70 -8.27
CA GLU A 39 -16.03 2.86 -8.08
C GLU A 39 -15.23 4.15 -7.82
N ASP A 40 -14.12 4.04 -7.08
CA ASP A 40 -13.30 5.18 -6.66
C ASP A 40 -12.01 5.30 -7.48
N CYS A 41 -11.57 4.22 -8.14
CA CYS A 41 -10.26 4.14 -8.77
C CYS A 41 -10.34 3.53 -10.17
N ASN A 42 -9.63 4.15 -11.11
CA ASN A 42 -9.45 3.65 -12.48
C ASN A 42 -8.01 3.17 -12.68
N ILE A 43 -7.83 1.91 -13.07
CA ILE A 43 -6.52 1.33 -13.36
C ILE A 43 -5.87 2.00 -14.58
N GLN A 44 -4.66 2.53 -14.40
CA GLN A 44 -3.89 3.20 -15.44
C GLN A 44 -2.89 2.24 -16.10
N GLN A 45 -2.19 1.44 -15.30
CA GLN A 45 -1.20 0.48 -15.77
C GLN A 45 -1.13 -0.72 -14.83
N LEU A 46 -0.90 -1.89 -15.41
CA LEU A 46 -0.52 -3.12 -14.71
C LEU A 46 0.77 -3.64 -15.33
N VAL A 47 1.77 -3.91 -14.50
CA VAL A 47 2.98 -4.63 -14.86
C VAL A 47 3.15 -5.83 -13.93
N ASN A 48 3.68 -6.93 -14.45
CA ASN A 48 3.98 -8.11 -13.63
C ASN A 48 5.46 -8.46 -13.78
N ASN A 49 5.95 -9.23 -12.83
CA ASN A 49 7.20 -9.93 -13.03
C ASN A 49 6.97 -11.15 -13.93
N GLY A 50 8.00 -11.58 -14.65
CA GLY A 50 7.86 -12.61 -15.70
C GLY A 50 7.36 -13.97 -15.21
N ASP A 51 7.46 -14.26 -13.90
CA ASP A 51 6.98 -15.49 -13.26
C ASP A 51 5.57 -15.38 -12.65
N GLY A 52 4.95 -14.18 -12.71
CA GLY A 52 3.60 -13.91 -12.23
C GLY A 52 3.44 -13.98 -10.70
N SER A 53 4.54 -13.95 -9.93
CA SER A 53 4.45 -13.95 -8.47
C SER A 53 4.11 -12.58 -7.89
N LEU A 54 4.28 -11.51 -8.67
CA LEU A 54 4.09 -10.14 -8.24
C LEU A 54 3.55 -9.26 -9.38
N GLU A 55 2.54 -8.46 -9.05
CA GLU A 55 1.97 -7.45 -9.94
C GLU A 55 2.12 -6.06 -9.29
N ALA A 56 2.38 -5.04 -10.11
CA ALA A 56 2.38 -3.65 -9.71
C ALA A 56 1.36 -2.88 -10.55
N HIS A 57 0.52 -2.12 -9.85
CA HIS A 57 -0.66 -1.47 -10.39
C HIS A 57 -0.58 0.02 -10.12
N THR A 58 -0.89 0.84 -11.12
CA THR A 58 -1.18 2.27 -10.92
C THR A 58 -2.67 2.51 -11.09
N TYR A 59 -3.20 3.38 -10.24
CA TYR A 59 -4.58 3.83 -10.30
C TYR A 59 -4.62 5.35 -10.30
N TRP A 60 -5.64 5.90 -10.96
CA TRP A 60 -6.14 7.25 -10.70
C TRP A 60 -7.37 7.12 -9.82
N CYS A 61 -7.35 7.72 -8.64
CA CYS A 61 -8.36 7.54 -7.61
C CYS A 61 -9.01 8.87 -7.21
N GLU A 62 -10.30 8.83 -6.90
CA GLU A 62 -11.09 9.92 -6.34
C GLU A 62 -11.67 9.45 -5.00
N ARG A 63 -11.11 9.91 -3.87
CA ARG A 63 -11.47 9.43 -2.51
C ARG A 63 -11.98 10.56 -1.60
N GLY A 64 -12.55 10.15 -0.47
CA GLY A 64 -13.08 11.05 0.57
C GLY A 64 -14.55 11.43 0.34
N SER A 65 -15.20 12.03 1.36
CA SER A 65 -16.56 12.52 1.19
C SER A 65 -16.59 13.56 0.06
N ASP A 66 -17.54 13.42 -0.87
CA ASP A 66 -17.65 14.27 -2.06
C ASP A 66 -16.44 14.27 -3.00
N LYS A 67 -15.60 13.21 -3.01
CA LYS A 67 -14.47 13.04 -3.94
C LYS A 67 -13.44 14.18 -3.88
N GLN A 68 -13.26 14.74 -2.70
CA GLN A 68 -12.40 15.89 -2.44
C GLN A 68 -10.90 15.59 -2.66
N TRP A 69 -10.50 14.32 -2.56
CA TRP A 69 -9.14 13.88 -2.83
C TRP A 69 -9.06 13.23 -4.20
N GLN A 70 -8.10 13.63 -5.02
CA GLN A 70 -7.85 13.04 -6.33
C GLN A 70 -6.35 12.86 -6.51
N GLY A 71 -5.95 11.73 -7.09
CA GLY A 71 -4.54 11.47 -7.28
C GLY A 71 -4.21 10.05 -7.70
N HIS A 72 -2.91 9.81 -7.85
CA HIS A 72 -2.39 8.49 -8.18
C HIS A 72 -2.12 7.64 -6.93
N GLU A 73 -2.47 6.36 -7.04
CA GLU A 73 -2.06 5.33 -6.09
C GLU A 73 -1.27 4.24 -6.81
N VAL A 74 -0.18 3.77 -6.20
CA VAL A 74 0.57 2.60 -6.65
C VAL A 74 0.40 1.48 -5.65
N TRP A 75 0.06 0.29 -6.13
CA TRP A 75 -0.21 -0.89 -5.33
C TRP A 75 0.58 -2.09 -5.86
N LEU A 76 1.07 -2.92 -4.94
CA LEU A 76 1.57 -4.26 -5.25
C LEU A 76 0.49 -5.28 -4.91
N TYR A 77 0.43 -6.33 -5.72
CA TYR A 77 -0.41 -7.49 -5.51
C TYR A 77 0.41 -8.77 -5.63
N GLU A 78 0.32 -9.64 -4.63
CA GLU A 78 0.89 -10.98 -4.63
C GLU A 78 -0.22 -12.00 -4.94
N PRO A 79 -0.37 -12.50 -6.18
CA PRO A 79 -1.53 -13.30 -6.59
C PRO A 79 -1.69 -14.60 -5.81
N ARG A 80 -0.59 -15.21 -5.34
CA ARG A 80 -0.61 -16.51 -4.65
C ARG A 80 -1.23 -16.47 -3.26
N VAL A 81 -1.02 -15.37 -2.56
CA VAL A 81 -1.48 -15.17 -1.18
C VAL A 81 -2.56 -14.09 -1.10
N GLU A 82 -3.02 -13.61 -2.26
CA GLU A 82 -4.04 -12.56 -2.43
C GLU A 82 -3.75 -11.32 -1.58
N LYS A 83 -2.47 -10.95 -1.49
CA LYS A 83 -2.00 -9.88 -0.60
C LYS A 83 -1.78 -8.60 -1.38
N TRP A 84 -2.44 -7.53 -0.94
CA TRP A 84 -2.29 -6.19 -1.47
C TRP A 84 -1.45 -5.32 -0.54
N GLN A 85 -0.60 -4.48 -1.12
CA GLN A 85 0.20 -3.50 -0.36
C GLN A 85 0.27 -2.18 -1.12
N ARG A 86 -0.08 -1.07 -0.46
CA ARG A 86 0.07 0.26 -1.06
C ARG A 86 1.52 0.71 -0.97
N ILE A 87 2.02 1.22 -2.09
CA ILE A 87 3.42 1.64 -2.26
C ILE A 87 3.54 3.15 -2.20
N LEU A 88 2.69 3.85 -2.95
CA LEU A 88 2.80 5.28 -3.13
C LEU A 88 1.41 5.90 -3.26
N THR A 89 1.24 7.09 -2.70
CA THR A 89 0.13 7.99 -3.00
C THR A 89 0.64 9.37 -3.37
N THR A 90 -0.04 10.02 -4.31
CA THR A 90 0.27 11.40 -4.69
C THR A 90 -0.99 12.09 -5.19
N GLU A 91 -1.16 13.36 -4.87
CA GLU A 91 -2.22 14.24 -5.44
C GLU A 91 -1.79 14.84 -6.79
N HIS A 92 -0.64 14.41 -7.31
CA HIS A 92 -0.14 14.81 -8.62
C HIS A 92 -1.08 14.33 -9.72
N ASP A 93 -1.42 15.22 -10.66
CA ASP A 93 -2.34 14.99 -11.78
C ASP A 93 -1.63 14.61 -13.10
N GLY A 94 -0.30 14.57 -13.10
CA GLY A 94 0.49 14.19 -14.27
C GLY A 94 0.82 12.70 -14.35
N CYS A 95 1.65 12.37 -15.32
CA CYS A 95 1.83 11.00 -15.78
C CYS A 95 2.67 10.16 -14.81
N MET A 96 2.29 8.88 -14.66
CA MET A 96 3.06 7.89 -13.92
C MET A 96 3.27 6.63 -14.77
N LYS A 97 4.49 6.10 -14.73
CA LYS A 97 4.88 4.89 -15.44
C LYS A 97 5.58 3.93 -14.48
N LEU A 98 5.08 2.70 -14.43
CA LEU A 98 5.70 1.62 -13.70
C LEU A 98 6.61 0.80 -14.61
N THR A 99 7.78 0.45 -14.11
CA THR A 99 8.63 -0.61 -14.67
C THR A 99 8.99 -1.58 -13.55
N LEU A 100 8.63 -2.85 -13.72
CA LEU A 100 8.89 -3.89 -12.74
C LEU A 100 9.95 -4.85 -13.28
N SER A 101 11.00 -5.05 -12.48
CA SER A 101 12.04 -6.05 -12.66
C SER A 101 12.05 -7.02 -11.48
N ASP A 102 12.89 -8.04 -11.52
CA ASP A 102 12.95 -9.09 -10.49
C ASP A 102 13.20 -8.57 -9.06
N GLN A 103 13.88 -7.43 -8.90
CA GLN A 103 14.25 -6.90 -7.57
C GLN A 103 14.00 -5.39 -7.41
N GLN A 104 13.44 -4.74 -8.42
CA GLN A 104 13.23 -3.29 -8.41
C GLN A 104 11.94 -2.91 -9.13
N LEU A 105 11.14 -2.09 -8.47
CA LEU A 105 10.03 -1.34 -9.04
C LEU A 105 10.47 0.11 -9.23
N ASP A 106 10.55 0.53 -10.49
CA ASP A 106 10.75 1.92 -10.87
C ASP A 106 9.40 2.60 -11.10
N ILE A 107 9.14 3.64 -10.32
CA ILE A 107 8.00 4.53 -10.44
C ILE A 107 8.52 5.83 -11.04
N ASN A 108 8.27 6.03 -12.33
CA ASN A 108 8.64 7.25 -13.01
C ASN A 108 7.46 8.21 -13.13
N HIS A 109 7.68 9.50 -12.90
CA HIS A 109 6.64 10.51 -12.94
C HIS A 109 7.15 11.85 -13.48
N ASP A 110 6.25 12.69 -13.97
CA ASP A 110 6.56 14.06 -14.43
C ASP A 110 6.32 15.14 -13.35
N GLY A 111 5.78 14.74 -12.18
CA GLY A 111 5.48 15.66 -11.07
C GLY A 111 6.62 16.02 -10.14
N ASP A 112 6.30 16.80 -9.11
CA ASP A 112 7.24 17.16 -8.05
C ASP A 112 7.46 15.98 -7.09
N ARG A 113 8.73 15.60 -6.89
CA ARG A 113 9.11 14.53 -5.95
C ARG A 113 8.61 14.78 -4.53
N GLY A 114 8.46 16.04 -4.12
CA GLY A 114 7.96 16.41 -2.80
C GLY A 114 6.51 15.97 -2.53
N ASN A 115 5.74 15.71 -3.58
CA ASN A 115 4.34 15.28 -3.49
C ASN A 115 4.18 13.75 -3.61
N MET A 116 5.29 13.01 -3.66
CA MET A 116 5.31 11.56 -3.78
C MET A 116 5.40 10.93 -2.39
N ASN A 117 4.27 10.49 -1.85
CA ASN A 117 4.22 9.87 -0.54
C ASN A 117 4.48 8.37 -0.67
N LEU A 118 5.76 7.99 -0.62
CA LEU A 118 6.19 6.60 -0.58
C LEU A 118 5.96 6.02 0.82
N VAL A 119 5.24 4.90 0.90
CA VAL A 119 4.92 4.21 2.16
C VAL A 119 6.13 3.44 2.68
N GLU A 120 6.72 2.59 1.84
CA GLU A 120 7.95 1.85 2.15
C GLU A 120 8.88 1.85 0.93
N PRO A 121 10.22 1.89 1.12
CA PRO A 121 11.18 1.83 0.02
C PRO A 121 11.59 0.40 -0.36
N VAL A 122 11.21 -0.60 0.44
CA VAL A 122 11.54 -2.02 0.21
C VAL A 122 10.36 -2.88 0.68
N PHE A 123 9.94 -3.81 -0.16
CA PHE A 123 8.85 -4.76 0.09
C PHE A 123 9.36 -6.19 0.08
N LEU A 124 8.72 -7.06 0.86
CA LEU A 124 9.00 -8.50 0.86
C LEU A 124 7.83 -9.23 0.21
N TYR A 125 8.14 -10.13 -0.72
CA TYR A 125 7.17 -10.99 -1.40
C TYR A 125 7.73 -12.40 -1.54
N ASN A 126 6.89 -13.37 -1.90
CA ASN A 126 7.36 -14.72 -2.23
C ASN A 126 7.32 -14.97 -3.75
N ASP A 127 8.41 -15.48 -4.30
CA ASP A 127 8.51 -15.80 -5.73
C ASP A 127 7.68 -17.04 -6.13
N ALA A 128 7.75 -17.42 -7.41
CA ALA A 128 7.06 -18.60 -7.91
C ALA A 128 7.45 -19.93 -7.24
N ASN A 129 8.55 -19.98 -6.50
CA ASN A 129 8.99 -21.16 -5.73
C ASN A 129 8.67 -21.05 -4.23
N GLY A 130 8.06 -19.95 -3.79
CA GLY A 130 7.77 -19.68 -2.39
C GLY A 130 8.99 -19.19 -1.60
N VAL A 131 10.05 -18.75 -2.29
CA VAL A 131 11.23 -18.16 -1.64
C VAL A 131 10.97 -16.68 -1.41
N SER A 132 11.28 -16.22 -0.20
CA SER A 132 11.14 -14.80 0.13
C SER A 132 12.18 -13.96 -0.61
N GLN A 133 11.71 -12.96 -1.33
CA GLN A 133 12.47 -11.99 -2.09
C GLN A 133 12.22 -10.58 -1.55
N SER A 134 13.15 -9.67 -1.82
CA SER A 134 12.99 -8.24 -1.54
C SER A 134 12.88 -7.45 -2.84
N LEU A 135 11.86 -6.60 -2.92
CA LEU A 135 11.66 -5.63 -3.99
C LEU A 135 12.03 -4.24 -3.49
N SER A 136 13.02 -3.59 -4.11
CA SER A 136 13.31 -2.18 -3.88
C SER A 136 12.37 -1.29 -4.69
N VAL A 137 12.00 -0.13 -4.15
CA VAL A 137 11.16 0.86 -4.86
C VAL A 137 11.95 2.13 -5.06
N GLN A 138 12.03 2.55 -6.33
CA GLN A 138 12.70 3.78 -6.73
C GLN A 138 11.70 4.71 -7.40
N VAL A 139 11.63 5.95 -6.89
CA VAL A 139 10.80 7.01 -7.45
C VAL A 139 11.71 8.01 -8.17
N SER A 140 11.45 8.24 -9.46
CA SER A 140 12.29 9.08 -10.32
C SER A 140 11.45 9.99 -11.21
N THR A 141 12.10 11.03 -11.75
CA THR A 141 11.53 12.00 -12.69
C THR A 141 12.18 11.91 -14.08
N ALA A 142 12.68 10.73 -14.46
CA ALA A 142 13.25 10.60 -15.80
C ALA A 142 12.14 10.86 -16.82
N GLY A 143 12.36 11.72 -17.81
CA GLY A 143 11.30 12.26 -18.68
C GLY A 143 10.64 11.28 -19.67
N ASP A 144 10.49 10.01 -19.31
CA ASP A 144 9.81 8.96 -20.10
C ASP A 144 8.43 8.56 -19.53
N ALA A 145 7.98 9.19 -18.44
CA ALA A 145 6.59 9.16 -18.02
C ALA A 145 5.76 9.97 -19.01
N VAL A 146 5.09 9.27 -19.93
CA VAL A 146 4.22 9.88 -20.95
C VAL A 146 2.79 9.46 -20.65
N CYS A 147 1.90 10.43 -20.52
CA CYS A 147 0.47 10.17 -20.42
C CYS A 147 0.06 9.55 -21.75
N SER A 148 -0.43 8.30 -21.74
CA SER A 148 -1.10 7.80 -22.93
C SER A 148 -2.30 8.70 -23.15
N ASP A 149 -2.33 9.37 -24.31
CA ASP A 149 -3.44 10.24 -24.69
C ASP A 149 -4.78 9.48 -24.51
N LYS A 150 -5.73 10.17 -23.87
CA LYS A 150 -7.09 9.71 -23.60
C LYS A 150 -7.80 9.18 -24.86
#